data_AF-A0A5H9YT44-F1
#
_entry.id   AF-A0A5H9YT44-F1
#
_cell.length_a   1.000
_cell.length_b   1.000
_cell.length_c   1.000
_cell.angle_alpha   90.00
_cell.angle_beta   90.00
_cell.angle_gamma   90.00
#
_symmetry.space_group_name_H-M   'P 1'
#
loop_
_entity.id
_entity.type
_entity.pdbx_description
1 polymer ?
#
loop_
_entity_poly.entity_id
_entity_poly.type
_entity_poly.pdbx_seq_one_letter_code
_entity_poly.pdbx_strand_id
1 'polypeptide(L)'
;MHELSLCQSAVEIIQQQAEQHGVARVTGVWLEIGALSCVEERAVRFSFDIACQGTLAQGCELHIDYRPAQAWCWDCSQVVEILRHDAQCPHCHGDRLRVDTGDSLKVKSIEVE
;
A
#
# COMPACT_ATOMS: atom_id res chain seq x y z
N MET A 1 -2.08 11.12 -12.00
CA MET A 1 -3.29 11.64 -11.29
C MET A 1 -4.00 10.54 -10.50
N HIS A 2 -3.63 9.26 -10.63
CA HIS A 2 -4.23 8.15 -9.90
C HIS A 2 -3.61 7.99 -8.49
N GLU A 3 -2.33 8.34 -8.36
CA GLU A 3 -1.52 8.21 -7.16
C GLU A 3 -1.86 9.28 -6.12
N LEU A 4 -2.08 10.52 -6.57
CA LEU A 4 -2.43 11.64 -5.68
C LEU A 4 -3.79 11.43 -5.01
N SER A 5 -4.78 10.91 -5.74
CA SER A 5 -6.10 10.58 -5.17
C SER A 5 -6.01 9.48 -4.11
N LEU A 6 -5.17 8.46 -4.33
CA LEU A 6 -4.95 7.40 -3.34
C LEU A 6 -4.31 7.94 -2.07
N CYS A 7 -3.28 8.78 -2.20
CA CYS A 7 -2.64 9.42 -1.06
C CYS A 7 -3.60 10.36 -0.32
N GLN A 8 -4.42 11.14 -1.03
CA GLN A 8 -5.42 12.01 -0.41
C GLN A 8 -6.43 11.21 0.42
N SER A 9 -7.00 10.13 -0.14
CA SER A 9 -7.92 9.27 0.62
C SER A 9 -7.24 8.63 1.83
N ALA A 10 -5.97 8.24 1.72
CA ALA A 10 -5.21 7.73 2.87
C ALA A 10 -5.03 8.78 3.97
N VAL A 11 -4.68 10.02 3.60
CA VAL A 11 -4.52 11.15 4.53
C VAL A 11 -5.85 11.56 5.16
N GLU A 12 -6.96 11.52 4.43
CA GLU A 12 -8.31 11.72 4.99
C GLU A 12 -8.63 10.67 6.07
N ILE A 13 -8.33 9.39 5.82
CA ILE A 13 -8.51 8.33 6.82
C ILE A 13 -7.64 8.58 8.05
N ILE A 14 -6.37 8.95 7.86
CA ILE A 14 -5.44 9.25 8.96
C ILE A 14 -5.98 10.41 9.81
N GLN A 15 -6.47 11.48 9.18
CA GLN A 15 -7.03 12.63 9.88
C GLN A 15 -8.30 12.26 10.65
N GLN A 16 -9.22 11.51 10.05
CA GLN A 16 -10.43 11.04 10.73
C GLN A 16 -10.11 10.19 11.95
N GLN A 17 -9.12 9.29 11.85
CA GLN A 17 -8.66 8.49 12.98
C GLN A 17 -8.01 9.37 14.06
N ALA A 18 -7.14 10.31 13.67
CA ALA A 18 -6.50 11.22 14.60
C ALA A 18 -7.51 12.08 15.38
N GLU A 19 -8.53 12.63 14.69
CA GLU A 19 -9.61 13.39 15.33
C GLU A 19 -10.44 12.52 16.28
N GLN A 20 -10.79 11.30 15.89
CA GLN A 20 -11.55 10.37 16.74
C GLN A 20 -10.81 10.01 18.04
N HIS A 21 -9.49 9.93 17.98
CA HIS A 21 -8.64 9.58 19.11
C HIS A 21 -8.09 10.79 19.87
N GLY A 22 -8.39 12.03 19.44
CA GLY A 22 -7.89 13.25 20.07
C GLY A 22 -6.37 13.42 19.94
N VAL A 23 -5.79 12.89 18.87
CA VAL A 23 -4.35 12.91 18.60
C VAL A 23 -3.91 14.32 18.23
N ALA A 24 -2.83 14.80 18.86
CA ALA A 24 -2.28 16.12 18.58
C ALA A 24 -1.36 16.11 17.35
N ARG A 25 -0.67 14.99 17.11
CA ARG A 25 0.26 14.86 15.98
C ARG A 25 0.46 13.40 15.55
N VAL A 26 0.60 13.19 14.25
CA VAL A 26 1.05 11.91 13.68
C VAL A 26 2.56 12.00 13.41
N THR A 27 3.33 11.07 13.98
CA THR A 27 4.80 11.03 13.85
C THR A 27 5.27 10.04 12.80
N GLY A 28 4.50 8.98 12.55
CA GLY A 28 4.86 7.93 11.60
C GLY A 28 3.65 7.29 10.92
N VAL A 29 3.79 6.92 9.65
CA VAL A 29 2.75 6.24 8.88
C VAL A 29 3.36 5.06 8.12
N TRP A 30 2.73 3.89 8.23
CA TRP A 30 3.12 2.70 7.49
C TRP A 30 2.09 2.44 6.39
N LEU A 31 2.53 2.58 5.14
CA LEU A 31 1.75 2.22 3.97
C LEU A 31 2.18 0.85 3.47
N GLU A 32 1.18 0.02 3.16
CA GLU A 32 1.36 -1.26 2.51
C GLU A 32 0.97 -1.13 1.04
N ILE A 33 1.88 -1.47 0.13
CA ILE A 33 1.70 -1.36 -1.32
C ILE A 33 1.82 -2.74 -1.95
N GLY A 34 0.79 -3.17 -2.69
CA GLY A 34 0.82 -4.41 -3.44
C GLY A 34 1.83 -4.36 -4.59
N ALA A 35 2.57 -5.45 -4.80
CA ALA A 35 3.62 -5.55 -5.81
C ALA A 35 3.14 -5.35 -7.26
N LEU A 36 1.84 -5.54 -7.52
CA LEU A 36 1.24 -5.39 -8.85
C LEU A 36 0.61 -4.01 -9.07
N SER A 37 0.66 -3.13 -8.08
CA SER A 37 0.11 -1.76 -8.19
C SER A 37 0.87 -0.88 -9.20
N CYS A 38 2.06 -1.32 -9.65
CA CYS A 38 2.96 -0.57 -10.56
C CYS A 38 3.34 0.83 -10.04
N VAL A 39 3.22 1.06 -8.73
CA VAL A 39 3.47 2.36 -8.14
C VAL A 39 4.94 2.53 -7.76
N GLU A 40 5.55 3.64 -8.20
CA GLU A 40 6.93 4.00 -7.84
C GLU A 40 6.98 4.61 -6.43
N GLU A 41 7.88 4.10 -5.57
CA GLU A 41 8.04 4.58 -4.19
C GLU A 41 8.21 6.10 -4.11
N ARG A 42 9.03 6.66 -5.00
CA ARG A 42 9.32 8.10 -5.05
C ARG A 42 8.06 8.92 -5.36
N ALA A 43 7.21 8.42 -6.26
CA ALA A 43 5.97 9.08 -6.62
C ALA A 43 4.98 9.08 -5.44
N VAL A 44 4.91 7.99 -4.67
CA VAL A 44 4.08 7.89 -3.46
C VAL A 44 4.58 8.83 -2.39
N ARG A 45 5.88 8.80 -2.09
CA ARG A 45 6.48 9.68 -1.08
C ARG A 45 6.21 11.15 -1.40
N PHE A 46 6.40 11.55 -2.66
CA PHE A 46 6.12 12.91 -3.11
C PHE A 46 4.64 13.28 -3.01
N SER A 47 3.76 12.39 -3.48
CA SER A 47 2.30 12.63 -3.44
C SER A 47 1.76 12.67 -2.02
N PHE A 48 2.30 11.84 -1.14
CA PHE A 48 1.96 11.78 0.28
C PHE A 48 2.43 13.04 1.01
N ASP A 49 3.67 13.49 0.77
CA ASP A 49 4.19 14.72 1.37
C ASP A 49 3.32 15.93 1.01
N ILE A 50 2.91 16.06 -0.25
CA ILE A 50 1.97 17.09 -0.70
C ILE A 50 0.62 16.94 -0.01
N ALA A 51 0.07 15.73 0.05
CA ALA A 51 -1.23 15.48 0.65
C ALA A 51 -1.25 15.77 2.16
N CYS A 52 -0.11 15.59 2.85
CA CYS A 52 0.02 15.86 4.28
C CYS A 52 0.18 17.34 4.62
N GLN A 53 0.45 18.22 3.67
CA GLN A 53 0.62 19.66 3.95
C GLN A 53 -0.67 20.26 4.54
N GLY A 54 -0.54 20.92 5.69
CA GLY A 54 -1.66 21.51 6.43
C GLY A 54 -2.46 20.52 7.27
N THR A 55 -1.98 19.28 7.46
CA THR A 55 -2.65 18.23 8.24
C THR A 55 -1.84 17.84 9.49
N LEU A 56 -2.44 17.03 10.38
CA LEU A 56 -1.78 16.47 11.58
C LEU A 56 -0.61 15.52 11.26
N ALA A 57 -0.54 15.02 10.01
CA ALA A 57 0.52 14.16 9.50
C ALA A 57 1.61 14.91 8.75
N GLN A 58 1.58 16.25 8.75
CA GLN A 58 2.64 17.04 8.13
C GLN A 58 4.00 16.74 8.79
N GLY A 59 4.97 16.34 7.97
CA GLY A 59 6.33 16.02 8.42
C GLY A 59 6.45 14.71 9.21
N CYS A 60 5.48 13.79 9.08
CA CYS A 60 5.61 12.44 9.63
C CYS A 60 6.58 11.58 8.81
N GLU A 61 7.13 10.54 9.43
CA GLU A 61 7.96 9.56 8.75
C GLU A 61 7.08 8.56 7.98
N LEU A 62 7.29 8.47 6.67
CA LEU A 62 6.57 7.52 5.82
C LEU A 62 7.39 6.24 5.62
N HIS A 63 6.86 5.13 6.12
CA HIS A 63 7.36 3.77 5.90
C HIS A 63 6.51 3.09 4.83
N ILE A 64 7.17 2.44 3.86
CA ILE A 64 6.50 1.75 2.75
C ILE A 64 6.90 0.29 2.78
N ASP A 65 5.92 -0.59 2.98
CA ASP A 65 6.06 -2.04 2.92
C ASP A 65 5.49 -2.57 1.60
N TYR A 66 6.32 -3.23 0.80
CA TYR A 66 5.85 -3.92 -0.40
C TYR A 66 5.38 -5.33 -0.09
N ARG A 67 4.15 -5.68 -0.52
CA ARG A 67 3.60 -7.02 -0.33
C ARG A 67 3.48 -7.77 -1.64
N PRO A 68 3.90 -9.04 -1.68
CA PRO A 68 3.59 -9.91 -2.81
C PRO A 68 2.08 -10.00 -3.03
N ALA A 69 1.69 -10.14 -4.29
CA ALA A 69 0.34 -10.44 -4.69
C ALA A 69 0.05 -11.92 -4.44
N GLN A 70 -1.17 -12.24 -4.01
CA GLN A 70 -1.62 -13.62 -3.91
C GLN A 70 -2.31 -14.03 -5.20
N ALA A 71 -1.90 -15.16 -5.74
CA ALA A 71 -2.48 -15.76 -6.92
C ALA A 71 -2.82 -17.23 -6.70
N TRP A 72 -3.95 -17.68 -7.22
CA TRP A 72 -4.31 -19.09 -7.29
C TRP A 72 -3.70 -19.72 -8.55
N CYS A 73 -2.90 -20.76 -8.38
CA CYS A 73 -2.40 -21.55 -9.49
C CYS A 73 -3.37 -22.68 -9.85
N TRP A 74 -3.86 -22.71 -11.09
CA TRP A 74 -4.74 -23.76 -11.58
C TRP A 74 -4.03 -25.08 -11.87
N ASP A 75 -2.70 -25.05 -12.07
CA ASP A 75 -1.91 -26.24 -12.40
C ASP A 75 -1.61 -27.10 -11.16
N CYS A 76 -1.28 -26.47 -10.02
CA CYS A 76 -1.00 -27.16 -8.77
C CYS A 76 -2.07 -26.97 -7.69
N SER A 77 -3.12 -26.19 -7.97
CA SER A 77 -4.23 -25.90 -7.03
C SER A 77 -3.74 -25.33 -5.69
N GLN A 78 -2.80 -24.40 -5.74
CA GLN A 78 -2.23 -23.75 -4.54
C GLN A 78 -2.28 -22.24 -4.68
N VAL A 79 -2.40 -21.57 -3.53
CA VAL A 79 -2.18 -20.12 -3.42
C VAL A 79 -0.67 -19.89 -3.40
N VAL A 80 -0.21 -19.00 -4.27
CA VAL A 80 1.20 -18.62 -4.41
C VAL A 80 1.36 -17.12 -4.35
N GLU A 81 2.55 -16.69 -3.95
CA GLU A 81 2.94 -15.29 -3.94
C GLU A 81 3.66 -14.93 -5.23
N ILE A 82 3.25 -13.83 -5.87
CA ILE A 82 3.88 -13.30 -7.07
C ILE A 82 4.25 -11.83 -6.89
N LEU A 83 5.34 -11.42 -7.53
CA LEU A 83 5.84 -10.04 -7.49
C LEU A 83 5.58 -9.27 -8.78
N ARG A 84 5.11 -9.94 -9.83
CA ARG A 84 4.89 -9.37 -11.16
C ARG A 84 3.79 -10.13 -11.90
N HIS A 85 3.12 -9.47 -12.85
CA HIS A 85 1.98 -10.03 -13.58
C HIS A 85 2.36 -11.22 -14.49
N ASP A 86 3.60 -11.24 -14.97
CA ASP A 86 4.19 -12.28 -15.82
C ASP A 86 4.94 -13.36 -15.02
N ALA A 87 4.70 -13.44 -13.70
CA ALA A 87 5.30 -14.46 -12.87
C ALA A 87 4.70 -15.84 -13.17
N GLN A 88 5.55 -16.87 -13.11
CA GLN A 88 5.13 -18.26 -13.14
C GLN A 88 4.91 -18.78 -11.72
N CYS A 89 4.13 -19.85 -11.58
CA CYS A 89 3.95 -20.49 -10.28
C CYS A 89 5.31 -20.94 -9.70
N PRO A 90 5.69 -20.50 -8.48
CA PRO A 90 6.97 -20.89 -7.88
C PRO A 90 7.05 -22.38 -7.51
N HIS A 91 5.92 -23.09 -7.47
CA HIS A 91 5.87 -24.52 -7.14
C HIS A 91 5.91 -25.44 -8.36
N CYS A 92 5.13 -25.12 -9.40
CA CYS A 92 4.98 -25.99 -10.57
C CYS A 92 5.45 -25.37 -11.89
N HIS A 93 5.87 -24.09 -11.89
CA HIS A 93 6.25 -23.33 -13.08
C HIS A 93 5.15 -23.19 -14.14
N GLY A 94 3.90 -23.44 -13.76
CA GLY A 94 2.74 -23.21 -14.61
C GLY A 94 2.41 -21.73 -14.76
N ASP A 95 1.88 -21.37 -15.93
CA ASP A 95 1.51 -19.99 -16.28
C ASP A 95 0.05 -19.66 -15.95
N ARG A 96 -0.76 -20.66 -15.56
CA ARG A 96 -2.19 -20.48 -15.26
C ARG A 96 -2.39 -19.97 -13.84
N LEU A 97 -2.03 -18.71 -13.61
CA LEU A 97 -2.26 -17.99 -12.37
C LEU A 97 -3.47 -17.07 -12.46
N ARG A 98 -4.32 -17.08 -11.44
CA ARG A 98 -5.38 -16.09 -11.23
C ARG A 98 -4.98 -15.22 -10.04
N VAL A 99 -4.73 -13.94 -10.27
CA VAL A 99 -4.44 -12.98 -9.20
C VAL A 99 -5.73 -12.66 -8.46
N ASP A 100 -5.73 -12.84 -7.14
CA ASP A 100 -6.86 -12.48 -6.27
C ASP A 100 -6.62 -11.14 -5.57
N THR A 101 -5.38 -10.81 -5.24
CA THR A 101 -4.99 -9.53 -4.61
C THR A 101 -3.59 -9.13 -5.07
N GLY A 102 -3.32 -7.83 -5.22
CA GLY A 102 -1.96 -7.38 -5.58
C GLY A 102 -1.78 -5.91 -5.95
N ASP A 103 -2.87 -5.17 -6.17
CA ASP A 103 -2.90 -3.78 -6.63
C ASP A 103 -3.33 -2.79 -5.53
N SER A 104 -3.52 -3.27 -4.30
CA SER A 104 -4.03 -2.44 -3.20
C SER A 104 -2.96 -1.57 -2.54
N LEU A 105 -3.37 -0.38 -2.11
CA LEU A 105 -2.64 0.50 -1.19
C LEU A 105 -3.43 0.61 0.11
N LYS A 106 -2.80 0.38 1.27
CA LYS A 106 -3.47 0.41 2.57
C LYS A 106 -2.62 1.10 3.63
N VAL A 107 -3.26 1.83 4.54
CA VAL A 107 -2.63 2.31 5.77
C VAL A 107 -2.62 1.15 6.76
N LYS A 108 -1.43 0.69 7.15
CA LYS A 108 -1.23 -0.46 8.04
C LYS A 108 -1.21 -0.04 9.51
N SER A 109 -0.51 1.06 9.80
CA SER A 109 -0.41 1.62 11.14
C SER A 109 -0.08 3.10 11.09
N ILE A 110 -0.44 3.79 12.16
CA ILE A 110 -0.19 5.22 12.38
C ILE A 110 0.42 5.34 13.77
N GLU A 111 1.54 6.03 13.87
CA GLU A 111 2.17 6.40 15.13
C GLU A 111 1.83 7.85 15.47
N VAL A 112 1.52 8.09 16.75
CA VAL A 112 0.90 9.32 17.23
C VAL A 112 1.52 9.79 18.53
N GLU A 113 1.48 11.11 18.76
CA GLU A 113 1.90 11.80 19.99
C GLU A 113 0.74 12.56 20.65
#